data_AF-A0A7X9DE40-F1
#
_entry.id   AF-A0A7X9DE40-F1
#
_cell.length_a   1.000
_cell.length_b   1.000
_cell.length_c   1.000
_cell.angle_alpha   90.00
_cell.angle_beta   90.00
_cell.angle_gamma   90.00
#
_symmetry.space_group_name_H-M   'P 1'
#
loop_
_entity.id
_entity.type
_entity.pdbx_description
1 polymer ?
#
loop_
_entity_poly.entity_id
_entity_poly.type
_entity_poly.pdbx_seq_one_letter_code
_entity_poly.pdbx_strand_id
1 'polypeptide(L)' 'MATIVKTTKYYCSNDCRQEGRPMHTATLEFQSCSNAYTFDNGKGDIYYFEEGELQALIYLLKSLDRTDAVEI' A
#
# COMPACT_ATOMS: atom_id res chain seq x y z
N MET A 1 -14.41 -13.50 -12.17
CA MET A 1 -13.96 -12.25 -11.56
C MET A 1 -12.58 -12.53 -10.98
N ALA A 2 -11.55 -11.78 -11.38
CA ALA A 2 -10.19 -12.03 -10.92
C ALA A 2 -9.82 -10.98 -9.87
N THR A 3 -9.54 -11.45 -8.66
CA THR A 3 -8.96 -10.62 -7.61
C THR A 3 -7.47 -10.93 -7.55
N ILE A 4 -6.62 -9.92 -7.75
CA ILE A 4 -5.18 -10.07 -7.62
C ILE A 4 -4.78 -9.57 -6.24
N VAL A 5 -4.16 -10.42 -5.44
CA VAL A 5 -3.68 -10.08 -4.10
C VAL A 5 -2.16 -10.10 -4.10
N LYS A 6 -1.56 -9.00 -3.64
CA LYS A 6 -0.13 -8.86 -3.41
C LYS A 6 0.10 -8.57 -1.93
N THR A 7 1.11 -9.19 -1.35
CA THR A 7 1.47 -8.98 0.05
C THR A 7 2.95 -8.64 0.16
N THR A 8 3.28 -7.76 1.08
CA THR A 8 4.66 -7.44 1.42
C THR A 8 4.80 -7.26 2.92
N LYS A 9 5.99 -7.55 3.45
CA LYS A 9 6.28 -7.32 4.87
C LYS A 9 7.22 -6.14 5.00
N TYR A 10 6.90 -5.22 5.89
CA TYR A 10 7.73 -4.05 6.14
C TYR A 10 7.90 -3.80 7.64
N TYR A 11 9.02 -3.19 8.00
CA TYR A 11 9.28 -2.77 9.38
C TYR A 11 8.80 -1.34 9.56
N CYS A 12 7.98 -1.09 10.58
CA CYS A 12 7.60 0.27 10.93
C CYS A 12 8.74 0.92 11.72
N SER A 13 9.43 1.90 11.11
CA SER A 13 10.51 2.62 11.77
C SER A 13 10.04 3.84 12.58
N ASN A 14 8.87 4.41 12.25
CA ASN A 14 8.50 5.76 12.73
C ASN A 14 7.22 5.84 13.58
N ASP A 15 6.26 4.92 13.44
CA ASP A 15 4.90 5.13 14.01
C ASP A 15 4.47 4.13 15.10
N CYS A 16 5.16 3.01 15.28
CA CYS A 16 4.75 2.03 16.28
C CYS A 16 5.39 2.37 17.63
N ARG A 17 4.68 3.18 18.41
CA ARG A 17 5.11 3.79 19.68
C ARG A 17 5.39 2.86 20.87
N GLN A 18 5.54 1.55 20.70
CA GLN A 18 5.87 0.65 21.81
C GLN A 18 6.89 -0.38 21.35
N GLU A 19 8.10 -0.24 21.91
CA GLU A 19 9.21 -1.20 22.00
C GLU A 19 9.30 -2.30 20.93
N GLY A 20 10.29 -2.15 20.04
CA GLY A 20 10.74 -3.20 19.12
C GLY A 20 10.11 -3.05 17.74
N ARG A 21 10.93 -2.69 16.74
CA ARG A 21 10.59 -2.50 15.31
C ARG A 21 9.56 -3.54 14.84
N PRO A 22 8.25 -3.26 14.89
CA PRO A 22 7.26 -4.28 14.63
C PRO A 22 7.17 -4.48 13.12
N MET A 23 7.06 -5.74 12.72
CA MET A 23 6.91 -6.13 11.33
C MET A 23 5.41 -6.18 11.01
N HIS A 24 4.99 -5.45 9.99
CA HIS A 24 3.63 -5.47 9.48
C HIS A 24 3.57 -6.18 8.14
N THR A 25 2.43 -6.80 7.85
CA THR A 25 2.16 -7.37 6.53
C THR A 25 1.16 -6.45 5.85
N ALA A 26 1.60 -5.73 4.83
CA ALA A 26 0.72 -4.95 3.97
C ALA A 26 0.14 -5.85 2.87
N THR A 27 -1.12 -5.62 2.53
CA THR A 27 -1.84 -6.35 1.48
C THR A 27 -2.45 -5.36 0.52
N LEU A 28 -2.17 -5.52 -0.77
CA LEU A 28 -2.83 -4.81 -1.86
C LEU A 28 -3.73 -5.79 -2.62
N GLU A 29 -5.01 -5.49 -2.64
CA GLU A 29 -6.02 -6.23 -3.39
C GLU A 29 -6.49 -5.39 -4.57
N PHE A 30 -6.46 -5.98 -5.77
CA PHE A 30 -7.00 -5.39 -6.99
C PHE A 30 -8.21 -6.19 -7.46
N GLN A 31 -9.34 -5.51 -7.65
CA GLN A 31 -10.57 -6.10 -8.15
C GLN A 31 -10.80 -5.71 -9.62
N SER A 32 -10.64 -6.68 -10.52
CA SER A 32 -10.64 -6.44 -11.97
C SER A 32 -11.98 -5.96 -12.56
N CYS A 33 -13.08 -6.09 -11.83
CA CYS A 33 -14.42 -5.74 -12.33
C CYS A 33 -14.81 -4.29 -12.03
N SER A 34 -14.25 -3.73 -10.97
CA SER A 34 -14.50 -2.36 -10.51
C SER A 34 -13.29 -1.44 -10.75
N ASN A 35 -12.18 -1.98 -11.26
CA ASN A 35 -10.88 -1.29 -11.34
C ASN A 35 -10.52 -0.58 -10.01
N ALA A 36 -10.80 -1.25 -8.90
CA ALA A 36 -10.60 -0.71 -7.56
C ALA A 36 -9.45 -1.42 -6.86
N TYR A 37 -8.76 -0.66 -6.00
CA TYR A 37 -7.62 -1.09 -5.21
C TYR A 37 -7.94 -0.92 -3.73
N THR A 38 -7.70 -1.96 -2.95
CA THR A 38 -7.78 -1.92 -1.48
C THR A 38 -6.40 -2.18 -0.92
N PHE A 39 -5.90 -1.26 -0.10
CA PHE A 39 -4.61 -1.40 0.56
C PHE A 39 -4.81 -1.48 2.08
N ASP A 40 -4.49 -2.63 2.67
CA ASP A 40 -4.37 -2.82 4.11
C ASP A 40 -2.90 -2.64 4.51
N ASN A 41 -2.62 -1.68 5.39
CA ASN A 41 -1.26 -1.38 5.82
C ASN A 41 -0.72 -2.33 6.91
N GLY A 42 -1.51 -3.31 7.36
CA GLY A 42 -1.15 -4.28 8.39
C GLY A 42 -1.09 -3.68 9.81
N LYS A 43 -1.54 -2.43 9.99
CA LYS A 43 -1.69 -1.73 11.27
C LYS A 43 -3.15 -1.55 11.67
N GLY A 44 -4.08 -1.97 10.81
CA GLY A 44 -5.52 -1.80 10.98
C GLY A 44 -6.11 -0.65 10.17
N ASP A 45 -5.31 0.08 9.38
CA ASP A 45 -5.82 1.07 8.45
C ASP A 45 -6.00 0.46 7.06
N ILE A 46 -7.17 0.68 6.50
CA ILE A 46 -7.54 0.21 5.16
C ILE A 46 -7.83 1.43 4.30
N TYR A 47 -7.18 1.48 3.14
CA TYR A 47 -7.31 2.54 2.16
C TYR A 47 -7.95 1.98 0.89
N TYR A 48 -8.84 2.77 0.30
CA TYR A 48 -9.54 2.43 -0.92
C TYR A 48 -9.21 3.47 -1.99
N PHE A 49 -8.88 3.00 -3.18
CA PHE A 49 -8.53 3.85 -4.31
C PHE A 49 -9.21 3.35 -5.58
N GLU A 50 -9.73 4.27 -6.38
CA GLU A 50 -10.02 3.99 -7.78
C GLU A 50 -8.74 4.14 -8.63
N GLU A 51 -8.75 3.60 -9.85
CA GLU A 51 -7.60 3.60 -10.77
C GLU A 51 -6.98 4.99 -10.97
N GLY A 52 -7.80 6.03 -11.14
CA GLY A 52 -7.32 7.40 -11.35
C GLY A 52 -6.65 8.00 -10.12
N GLU A 53 -7.17 7.70 -8.92
CA GLU A 53 -6.61 8.19 -7.66
C GLU A 53 -5.26 7.54 -7.37
N LEU A 54 -5.13 6.24 -7.63
CA LEU A 54 -3.88 5.52 -7.49
C LEU A 54 -2.82 6.04 -8.48
N GLN A 55 -3.20 6.31 -9.73
CA GLN A 55 -2.29 6.90 -10.71
C GLN A 55 -1.78 8.27 -10.27
N ALA A 56 -2.66 9.14 -9.75
CA ALA A 56 -2.28 10.44 -9.24
C ALA A 56 -1.29 10.32 -8.05
N LEU A 57 -1.56 9.39 -7.13
CA LEU A 57 -0.67 9.13 -5.99
C LEU A 57 0.72 8.66 -6.45
N ILE A 58 0.78 7.69 -7.37
CA ILE A 58 2.05 7.19 -7.91
C ILE A 58 2.82 8.33 -8.60
N TYR A 59 2.13 9.20 -9.34
CA TYR A 59 2.76 10.34 -10.00
C TYR A 59 3.38 11.32 -8.99
N LEU A 60 2.67 11.63 -7.90
CA LEU A 60 3.17 12.48 -6.82
C LEU A 60 4.35 11.82 -6.07
N LEU A 61 4.32 10.51 -5.86
CA LEU A 61 5.43 9.80 -5.21
C LEU A 61 6.70 9.81 -6.09
N LYS A 62 6.53 9.63 -7.41
CA LYS A 62 7.61 9.73 -8.38
C LYS A 62 8.20 11.13 -8.47
N SER A 63 7.37 12.19 -8.38
CA SER A 63 7.85 13.57 -8.44
C SER A 63 8.68 13.98 -7.23
N LEU A 64 8.51 13.29 -6.10
CA LEU A 64 9.30 13.48 -4.88
C LEU A 64 10.62 12.70 -4.87
N ASP A 65 10.96 11.97 -5.95
CA ASP A 65 12.10 11.04 -6.02
C ASP A 65 12.13 10.02 -4.87
N ARG A 66 10.95 9.73 -4.30
CA ARG A 66 10.76 8.82 -3.16
C ARG A 66 10.34 7.42 -3.64
N THR A 67 10.79 7.04 -4.83
CA THR A 67 10.55 5.71 -5.42
C THR A 67 11.15 4.57 -4.62
N ASP A 68 12.06 4.84 -3.67
CA ASP A 68 12.56 3.85 -2.69
C ASP A 68 11.46 3.21 -1.82
N ALA A 69 10.24 3.78 -1.82
CA ALA A 69 9.09 3.25 -1.07
C ALA A 69 8.13 2.40 -1.91
N VAL A 70 8.38 2.22 -3.21
CA VAL A 70 7.50 1.49 -4.14
C VAL A 70 8.34 0.55 -4.99
N GLU A 71 8.67 -0.63 -4.45
CA GLU A 71 9.17 -1.74 -5.27
C GLU A 71 7.98 -2.44 -5.95
N ILE A 72 8.05 -2.58 -7.28
CA ILE A 72 7.05 -3.20 -8.17
C ILE A 72 7.28 -4.70 -8.26
#